data_AF-A0A6M1SSF4-F1
#
_entry.id   AF-A0A6M1SSF4-F1
#
_cell.length_a   1.000
_cell.length_b   1.000
_cell.length_c   1.000
_cell.angle_alpha   90.00
_cell.angle_beta   90.00
_cell.angle_gamma   90.00
#
_symmetry.space_group_name_H-M   'P 1'
#
loop_
_entity.id
_entity.type
_entity.pdbx_description
1 polymer ?
#
loop_
_entity_poly.entity_id
_entity_poly.type
_entity_poly.pdbx_seq_one_letter_code
_entity_poly.pdbx_strand_id
1 'polypeptide(L)'
;MFVEQVKPKDFDCGYNLDRMIASLPRIEDEDERIEYAERAVGLIKQSHPNWVDENNESPEAWEHFFELADYDPNEYGIYNPFEE
;
A
#
# COMPACT_ATOMS: atom_id res chain seq x y z
N MET A 1 -10.76 10.20 -35.35
CA MET A 1 -11.47 10.34 -34.07
C MET A 1 -10.42 10.17 -32.99
N PHE A 2 -9.87 11.29 -32.50
CA PHE A 2 -8.85 11.27 -31.47
C PHE A 2 -9.56 11.20 -30.12
N VAL A 3 -9.32 10.15 -29.36
CA VAL A 3 -9.68 10.14 -27.95
C VAL A 3 -8.47 10.67 -27.22
N GLU A 4 -8.41 12.00 -27.10
CA GLU A 4 -7.54 12.65 -26.14
C GLU A 4 -8.12 12.42 -24.75
N GLN A 5 -7.41 11.62 -23.94
CA GLN A 5 -7.35 11.83 -22.50
C GLN A 5 -5.92 11.55 -22.04
N VAL A 6 -5.11 12.61 -21.99
CA VAL A 6 -3.83 12.60 -21.28
C VAL A 6 -4.19 12.66 -19.80
N LYS A 7 -4.28 11.50 -19.14
CA LYS A 7 -4.40 11.47 -17.68
C LYS A 7 -3.12 12.05 -17.07
N PRO A 8 -3.20 12.79 -15.95
CA PRO A 8 -2.01 13.31 -15.29
C PRO A 8 -1.13 12.12 -14.85
N LYS A 9 0.18 12.22 -15.11
CA LYS A 9 1.17 11.18 -14.79
C LYS A 9 1.23 10.82 -13.29
N ASP A 10 0.75 11.71 -12.42
CA ASP A 10 0.65 11.48 -10.97
C ASP A 10 -0.50 10.54 -10.55
N PHE A 11 -1.47 10.26 -11.44
CA PHE A 11 -2.59 9.38 -11.10
C PHE A 11 -2.19 7.88 -11.12
N ASP A 12 -1.13 7.52 -11.84
CA ASP A 12 -0.72 6.12 -12.00
C ASP A 12 -0.01 5.54 -10.77
N CYS A 13 0.57 6.38 -9.91
CA CYS A 13 1.25 5.92 -8.69
C CYS A 13 0.24 5.35 -7.68
N GLY A 14 -0.87 6.05 -7.45
CA GLY A 14 -1.98 5.55 -6.63
C GLY A 14 -2.62 4.31 -7.25
N TYR A 15 -2.95 4.37 -8.54
CA TYR A 15 -3.64 3.25 -9.22
C TYR A 15 -2.85 1.93 -9.18
N ASN A 16 -1.52 1.97 -9.33
CA ASN A 16 -0.71 0.75 -9.23
C ASN A 16 -0.59 0.24 -7.78
N LEU A 17 -0.52 1.15 -6.80
CA LEU A 17 -0.53 0.79 -5.39
C LEU A 17 -1.86 0.13 -5.01
N ASP A 18 -2.99 0.73 -5.39
CA ASP A 18 -4.33 0.18 -5.14
C ASP A 18 -4.46 -1.24 -5.71
N ARG A 19 -3.97 -1.44 -6.94
CA ARG A 19 -3.95 -2.76 -7.60
C ARG A 19 -3.07 -3.77 -6.86
N MET A 20 -1.97 -3.31 -6.26
CA MET A 20 -1.08 -4.16 -5.47
C MET A 20 -1.75 -4.57 -4.16
N ILE A 21 -2.33 -3.62 -3.43
CA ILE A 21 -3.05 -3.86 -2.17
C ILE A 21 -4.24 -4.80 -2.41
N ALA A 22 -5.04 -4.57 -3.46
CA ALA A 22 -6.18 -5.41 -3.83
C ALA A 22 -5.80 -6.84 -4.26
N SER A 23 -4.51 -7.10 -4.53
CA SER A 23 -4.04 -8.44 -4.93
C SER A 23 -3.61 -9.32 -3.77
N LEU A 24 -3.31 -8.74 -2.60
CA LEU A 24 -2.80 -9.47 -1.42
C LEU A 24 -3.71 -10.62 -0.96
N PRO A 25 -5.06 -10.51 -0.96
CA PRO A 25 -5.94 -11.62 -0.61
C PRO A 25 -5.79 -12.88 -1.46
N ARG A 26 -5.19 -12.76 -2.65
CA ARG A 26 -5.00 -13.85 -3.60
C ARG A 26 -3.69 -14.60 -3.41
N ILE A 27 -2.79 -14.08 -2.57
CA ILE A 27 -1.51 -14.70 -2.26
C ILE A 27 -1.77 -15.78 -1.21
N GLU A 28 -1.51 -17.04 -1.56
CA GLU A 28 -1.77 -18.20 -0.70
C GLU A 28 -0.77 -18.30 0.45
N ASP A 29 0.50 -18.01 0.17
CA ASP A 29 1.59 -18.02 1.14
C ASP A 29 1.54 -16.77 2.03
N GLU A 30 1.53 -16.96 3.35
CA GLU A 30 1.42 -15.87 4.31
C GLU A 30 2.67 -15.00 4.34
N ASP A 31 3.86 -15.60 4.31
CA ASP A 31 5.13 -14.87 4.34
C ASP A 31 5.26 -14.01 3.07
N GLU A 32 4.92 -14.55 1.91
CA GLU A 32 4.89 -13.80 0.64
C GLU A 32 3.88 -12.64 0.70
N ARG A 33 2.71 -12.87 1.29
CA ARG A 33 1.66 -11.85 1.41
C ARG A 33 2.10 -10.71 2.31
N ILE A 34 2.75 -11.01 3.43
CA ILE A 34 3.33 -10.02 4.34
C ILE A 34 4.42 -9.22 3.63
N GLU A 35 5.36 -9.88 2.92
CA GLU A 35 6.42 -9.20 2.17
C GLU A 35 5.84 -8.23 1.12
N TYR A 36 4.79 -8.63 0.41
CA TYR A 36 4.12 -7.76 -0.55
C TYR A 36 3.39 -6.59 0.13
N ALA A 37 2.79 -6.78 1.30
CA ALA A 37 2.17 -5.71 2.07
C ALA A 37 3.22 -4.69 2.55
N GLU A 38 4.35 -5.15 3.10
CA GLU A 38 5.48 -4.30 3.49
C GLU A 38 6.02 -3.50 2.29
N ARG A 39 6.05 -4.12 1.11
CA ARG A 39 6.46 -3.44 -0.12
C ARG A 39 5.46 -2.36 -0.54
N ALA A 40 4.16 -2.55 -0.32
CA ALA A 40 3.13 -1.55 -0.56
C ALA A 40 3.34 -0.33 0.37
N VAL A 41 3.52 -0.58 1.66
CA VAL A 41 3.85 0.44 2.66
C VAL A 41 5.14 1.17 2.30
N GLY A 42 6.16 0.44 1.83
CA GLY A 42 7.41 1.03 1.34
C GLY A 42 7.21 2.00 0.17
N LEU A 43 6.24 1.76 -0.72
CA LEU A 43 5.89 2.69 -1.81
C LEU A 43 5.13 3.93 -1.29
N ILE A 44 4.25 3.74 -0.29
CA ILE A 44 3.55 4.84 0.38
C ILE A 44 4.57 5.78 1.03
N LYS A 45 5.54 5.22 1.76
CA LYS A 45 6.64 5.96 2.41
C LYS A 45 7.49 6.76 1.42
N GLN A 46 7.78 6.19 0.24
CA GLN A 46 8.52 6.90 -0.81
C GLN A 46 7.74 8.08 -1.39
N SER A 47 6.40 7.97 -1.44
CA SER A 47 5.52 9.02 -1.91
C SER A 47 5.30 10.11 -0.84
N HIS A 48 5.35 9.73 0.44
CA HIS A 48 5.16 10.60 1.60
C HIS A 48 6.39 10.57 2.53
N PRO A 49 7.54 11.10 2.11
CA PRO A 49 8.77 11.05 2.92
C PRO A 49 8.65 11.79 4.26
N ASN A 50 7.69 12.72 4.40
CA ASN A 50 7.43 13.44 5.65
C ASN A 50 6.74 12.60 6.73
N TRP A 51 6.20 11.42 6.37
CA TRP A 51 5.59 10.48 7.31
C TRP A 51 6.60 9.47 7.85
N VAL A 52 7.84 9.51 7.36
CA VAL A 52 8.89 8.58 7.72
C VAL A 52 9.78 9.21 8.78
N ASP A 53 9.99 8.50 9.88
CA ASP A 53 10.86 8.96 10.96
C ASP A 53 12.36 8.66 10.70
N GLU A 54 13.21 8.97 11.68
CA GLU A 54 14.66 8.73 11.60
C GLU A 54 15.05 7.25 11.57
N ASN A 55 14.17 6.35 12.02
CA ASN A 55 14.36 4.90 12.01
C ASN A 55 13.78 4.25 10.74
N ASN A 56 13.25 5.05 9.80
CA ASN A 56 12.54 4.56 8.63
C ASN A 56 11.25 3.82 9.01
N GLU A 57 10.62 4.19 10.11
CA GLU A 57 9.31 3.73 10.55
C GLU A 57 8.26 4.78 10.16
N SER A 58 7.01 4.35 9.97
CA SER A 58 5.92 5.25 9.56
C SER A 58 4.57 4.63 9.92
N PRO A 59 4.05 4.93 11.12
CA PRO A 59 2.70 4.55 11.52
C PRO A 59 1.66 5.04 10.51
N GLU A 60 1.80 6.27 10.01
CA GLU A 60 0.87 6.88 9.06
C GLU A 60 0.84 6.15 7.71
N ALA A 61 1.98 5.60 7.26
CA ALA A 61 2.01 4.79 6.04
C ALA A 61 1.28 3.46 6.20
N TRP A 62 1.33 2.86 7.39
CA TRP A 62 0.56 1.66 7.70
C TRP A 62 -0.93 1.99 7.83
N GLU A 63 -1.31 3.01 8.58
CA GLU A 63 -2.70 3.48 8.65
C GLU A 63 -3.27 3.73 7.25
N HIS A 64 -2.53 4.44 6.40
CA HIS A 64 -2.96 4.70 5.04
C HIS A 64 -3.08 3.44 4.18
N PHE A 65 -2.21 2.45 4.37
CA PHE A 65 -2.33 1.14 3.71
C PHE A 65 -3.64 0.44 4.11
N PHE A 66 -3.99 0.44 5.40
CA PHE A 66 -5.23 -0.14 5.90
C PHE A 66 -6.47 0.62 5.39
N GLU A 67 -6.39 1.95 5.26
CA GLU A 67 -7.46 2.76 4.65
C GLU A 67 -7.68 2.47 3.16
N LEU A 68 -6.61 2.16 2.42
CA LEU A 68 -6.67 1.84 0.99
C LEU A 68 -7.17 0.41 0.71
N ALA A 69 -7.09 -0.48 1.70
CA ALA A 69 -7.55 -1.85 1.53
C ALA A 69 -9.08 -1.94 1.54
N ASP A 70 -9.68 -2.40 0.44
CA ASP A 70 -11.12 -2.70 0.34
C ASP A 70 -11.55 -3.96 1.13
N TYR A 71 -10.66 -4.51 1.96
CA TYR A 71 -10.85 -5.70 2.79
C TYR A 71 -10.11 -5.50 4.11
N ASP A 72 -10.41 -6.30 5.14
CA ASP A 72 -9.68 -6.25 6.41
C ASP A 72 -8.35 -6.99 6.28
N PRO A 73 -7.18 -6.31 6.27
CA PRO A 73 -5.88 -6.98 6.12
C PRO A 73 -5.56 -7.93 7.28
N ASN A 74 -6.16 -7.71 8.45
CA ASN A 74 -5.97 -8.58 9.61
C ASN A 74 -6.52 -9.99 9.36
N GLU A 75 -7.60 -10.12 8.58
CA GLU A 75 -8.16 -11.44 8.19
C GLU A 75 -7.18 -12.24 7.30
N TYR A 76 -6.19 -11.57 6.71
CA TYR A 76 -5.15 -12.15 5.87
C TYR A 76 -3.80 -12.20 6.57
N GLY A 77 -3.74 -12.03 7.89
CA GLY A 77 -2.48 -12.11 8.64
C GLY A 77 -1.53 -10.92 8.40
N ILE A 78 -2.03 -9.83 7.82
CA ILE A 78 -1.29 -8.57 7.70
C ILE A 78 -1.73 -7.69 8.86
N TYR A 79 -0.80 -7.41 9.78
CA TYR A 79 -1.07 -6.62 10.98
C TYR A 79 -0.30 -5.30 10.91
N ASN A 80 -0.90 -4.24 11.44
CA ASN A 80 -0.19 -2.99 11.64
C ASN A 80 0.76 -3.14 12.85
N PRO A 81 2.09 -3.04 12.66
CA PRO A 81 3.04 -3.20 13.76
C PRO A 81 2.98 -2.08 14.81
N PHE A 82 2.22 -1.00 14.53
CA PHE A 82 2.06 0.16 15.40
C PHE A 82 0.69 0.24 16.08
N GLU A 83 -0.27 -0.63 15.73
CA GLU A 83 -1.53 -0.76 16.48
C GLU A 83 -1.42 -1.87 17.52
N GLU A 84 -1.72 -1.55 18.79
CA GLU A 84 -1.74 -2.45 19.95
C GLU A 84 -3.02 -3.29 20.06
#